data_AF-A0A9E2D2S1-F1
#
_entry.id   AF-A0A9E2D2S1-F1
#
_cell.length_a   1.000
_cell.length_b   1.000
_cell.length_c   1.000
_cell.angle_alpha   90.00
_cell.angle_beta   90.00
_cell.angle_gamma   90.00
#
_symmetry.space_group_name_H-M   'P 1'
#
loop_
_entity.id
_entity.type
_entity.pdbx_description
1 polymer ?
#
loop_
_entity_poly.entity_id
_entity_poly.type
_entity_poly.pdbx_seq_one_letter_code
_entity_poly.pdbx_strand_id
1 'polypeptide(L)'
;MEGFDKFLQSIFKALKRSKTNEIFRDSSSLRNKIILVQDINARLLSELARRPQLMYELDSRKFEELVAKLLQDQGCEVNLTKNTRDGGYDIFCRMKAGPAHLTFLAECKRYAPHNKVGVEIIRGLYGVTETQKANLGLVITTSSFTKDAQEEKLRIGPRIDLKDYSDLCNWLSAYTIIG
;
A
#
# COMPACT_ATOMS: atom_id res chain seq x y z
N MET A 1 -10.39 17.49 1.21
CA MET A 1 -9.74 16.24 1.65
C MET A 1 -10.61 15.00 1.45
N GLU A 2 -11.94 15.05 1.62
CA GLU A 2 -12.82 13.88 1.40
C GLU A 2 -12.86 13.35 -0.04
N GLY A 3 -12.56 14.19 -1.04
CA GLY A 3 -12.77 13.84 -2.46
C GLY A 3 -11.85 12.75 -3.00
N PHE A 4 -10.60 12.68 -2.54
CA PHE A 4 -9.63 11.70 -3.06
C PHE A 4 -9.80 10.32 -2.43
N ASP A 5 -10.08 10.26 -1.14
CA ASP A 5 -10.38 8.99 -0.46
C ASP A 5 -11.73 8.43 -0.96
N LYS A 6 -12.75 9.30 -1.15
CA LYS A 6 -13.99 8.92 -1.87
C LYS A 6 -13.73 8.51 -3.31
N PHE A 7 -12.76 9.11 -4.01
CA PHE A 7 -12.39 8.74 -5.38
C PHE A 7 -11.74 7.36 -5.44
N LEU A 8 -10.77 7.08 -4.56
CA LEU A 8 -10.16 5.75 -4.45
C LEU A 8 -11.19 4.71 -4.03
N GLN A 9 -12.02 4.99 -3.02
CA GLN A 9 -13.12 4.12 -2.61
C GLN A 9 -14.15 3.89 -3.74
N SER A 10 -14.44 4.92 -4.54
CA SER A 10 -15.32 4.84 -5.71
C SER A 10 -14.70 3.98 -6.81
N ILE A 11 -13.40 4.14 -7.08
CA ILE A 11 -12.65 3.28 -8.01
C ILE A 11 -12.70 1.83 -7.52
N PHE A 12 -12.35 1.56 -6.26
CA PHE A 12 -12.37 0.21 -5.70
C PHE A 12 -13.77 -0.42 -5.73
N LYS A 13 -14.82 0.37 -5.46
CA LYS A 13 -16.22 -0.09 -5.51
C LYS A 13 -16.70 -0.36 -6.94
N ALA A 14 -16.33 0.48 -7.90
CA ALA A 14 -16.65 0.30 -9.33
C ALA A 14 -15.96 -0.94 -9.90
N LEU A 15 -14.70 -1.19 -9.53
CA LEU A 15 -13.92 -2.34 -9.97
C LEU A 15 -14.44 -3.67 -9.40
N LYS A 16 -14.93 -3.70 -8.14
CA LYS A 16 -15.57 -4.89 -7.55
C LYS A 16 -16.85 -5.32 -8.29
N ARG A 17 -17.57 -4.38 -8.91
CA ARG A 17 -18.79 -4.67 -9.69
C ARG A 17 -18.52 -5.28 -11.07
N SER A 18 -17.29 -5.16 -11.58
CA SER A 18 -16.94 -5.58 -12.95
C SER A 18 -16.32 -6.98 -13.02
N LYS A 19 -16.04 -7.65 -11.89
CA LYS A 19 -15.48 -9.02 -11.86
C LYS A 19 -16.58 -10.09 -12.00
N THR A 20 -17.29 -10.05 -13.13
CA THR A 20 -17.84 -11.26 -13.74
C THR A 20 -17.60 -11.15 -15.24
N ASN A 21 -16.75 -12.04 -15.74
CA ASN A 21 -16.37 -12.27 -17.14
C ASN A 21 -15.14 -11.52 -17.68
N GLU A 22 -14.21 -12.37 -18.13
CA GLU A 22 -13.26 -12.24 -19.23
C GLU A 22 -11.76 -12.14 -18.93
N ILE A 23 -11.08 -12.95 -19.74
CA ILE A 23 -9.73 -13.50 -19.66
C ILE A 23 -8.85 -12.73 -20.67
N PHE A 24 -7.53 -12.76 -20.46
CA PHE A 24 -6.45 -12.88 -21.46
C PHE A 24 -5.39 -11.75 -21.62
N ARG A 25 -4.13 -12.24 -21.60
CA ARG A 25 -2.94 -11.95 -22.45
C ARG A 25 -2.35 -10.54 -22.42
N ASP A 26 -1.25 -10.39 -21.66
CA ASP A 26 0.12 -10.35 -22.21
C ASP A 26 1.12 -10.43 -21.04
N SER A 27 1.98 -11.46 -21.02
CA SER A 27 2.82 -11.84 -19.87
C SER A 27 4.32 -11.80 -20.17
N SER A 28 4.73 -11.07 -21.19
CA SER A 28 6.05 -11.29 -21.80
C SER A 28 7.24 -10.59 -21.13
N SER A 29 7.07 -9.48 -20.41
CA SER A 29 8.22 -8.73 -19.82
C SER A 29 8.25 -8.61 -18.29
N LEU A 30 7.24 -9.10 -17.57
CA LEU A 30 7.15 -8.98 -16.11
C LEU A 30 7.58 -10.25 -15.34
N ARG A 31 7.91 -11.34 -16.05
CA ARG A 31 8.14 -12.67 -15.45
C ARG A 31 9.37 -12.76 -14.52
N ASN A 32 10.30 -11.81 -14.53
CA ASN A 32 11.56 -11.93 -13.78
C ASN A 32 11.63 -11.15 -12.45
N LYS A 33 10.51 -10.68 -11.90
CA LYS A 33 10.50 -9.96 -10.60
C LYS A 33 9.31 -10.26 -9.67
N ILE A 34 8.55 -11.30 -9.94
CA ILE A 34 7.47 -11.73 -9.03
C ILE A 34 8.10 -12.50 -7.86
N ILE A 35 8.50 -11.80 -6.80
CA ILE A 35 8.64 -12.45 -5.49
C ILE A 35 7.21 -12.64 -5.00
N LEU A 36 6.70 -13.87 -5.09
CA LEU A 36 5.42 -14.24 -4.51
C LEU A 36 5.44 -13.88 -3.01
N VAL A 37 4.35 -13.27 -2.54
CA VAL A 37 4.09 -13.01 -1.11
C VAL A 37 3.78 -14.37 -0.45
N GLN A 38 4.79 -15.21 -0.26
CA GLN A 38 4.60 -16.62 0.12
C GLN A 38 4.28 -16.80 1.62
N ASP A 39 4.53 -15.80 2.46
CA ASP A 39 4.46 -15.97 3.93
C ASP A 39 3.23 -15.37 4.62
N ILE A 40 2.45 -14.50 3.95
CA ILE A 40 1.23 -13.92 4.55
C ILE A 40 0.04 -14.83 4.21
N ASN A 41 -0.36 -15.65 5.18
CA ASN A 41 -1.47 -16.59 5.03
C ASN A 41 -2.77 -16.09 5.70
N ALA A 42 -3.88 -16.77 5.42
CA ALA A 42 -5.20 -16.42 5.95
C ALA A 42 -5.26 -16.44 7.49
N ARG A 43 -4.50 -17.33 8.14
CA ARG A 43 -4.44 -17.42 9.61
C ARG A 43 -3.78 -16.18 10.22
N LEU A 44 -2.66 -15.73 9.66
CA LEU A 44 -1.98 -14.51 10.09
C LEU A 44 -2.87 -13.28 9.85
N LEU A 45 -3.51 -13.17 8.69
CA LEU A 45 -4.43 -12.07 8.38
C LEU A 45 -5.61 -12.02 9.37
N SER A 46 -6.21 -13.17 9.67
CA SER A 46 -7.31 -13.26 10.65
C SER A 46 -6.86 -12.90 12.06
N GLU A 47 -5.67 -13.35 12.47
CA GLU A 47 -5.11 -13.01 13.79
C GLU A 47 -4.81 -11.52 13.91
N LEU A 48 -4.22 -10.92 12.87
CA LEU A 48 -3.98 -9.47 12.79
C LEU A 48 -5.28 -8.67 12.74
N ALA A 49 -6.33 -9.17 12.08
CA ALA A 49 -7.64 -8.53 12.10
C ALA A 49 -8.26 -8.51 13.50
N ARG A 50 -8.12 -9.61 14.25
CA ARG A 50 -8.61 -9.71 15.63
C ARG A 50 -7.75 -8.91 16.62
N ARG A 51 -6.43 -8.89 16.40
CA ARG A 51 -5.42 -8.26 17.26
C ARG A 51 -4.44 -7.42 16.44
N PRO A 52 -4.85 -6.23 15.93
CA PRO A 52 -4.01 -5.41 15.06
C PRO A 52 -2.69 -4.95 15.70
N GLN A 53 -2.62 -4.93 17.04
CA GLN A 53 -1.40 -4.59 17.77
C GLN A 53 -0.25 -5.58 17.51
N LEU A 54 -0.54 -6.80 17.04
CA LEU A 54 0.49 -7.75 16.65
C LEU A 54 1.32 -7.28 15.44
N MET A 55 0.86 -6.26 14.68
CA MET A 55 1.67 -5.62 13.65
C MET A 55 2.99 -5.04 14.21
N TYR A 56 3.03 -4.67 15.49
CA TYR A 56 4.26 -4.17 16.14
C TYR A 56 5.30 -5.27 16.37
N GLU A 57 4.89 -6.54 16.38
CA GLU A 57 5.77 -7.70 16.55
C GLU A 57 6.39 -8.16 15.22
N LEU A 58 5.91 -7.64 14.09
CA LEU A 58 6.47 -7.93 12.78
C LEU A 58 7.81 -7.21 12.60
N ASP A 59 8.78 -7.91 12.00
CA ASP A 59 9.92 -7.22 11.42
C ASP A 59 9.50 -6.33 10.23
N SER A 60 10.38 -5.43 9.81
CA SER A 60 10.06 -4.47 8.74
C SER A 60 9.70 -5.16 7.43
N ARG A 61 10.38 -6.27 7.11
CA ARG A 61 10.14 -6.99 5.85
C ARG A 61 8.79 -7.70 5.88
N LYS A 62 8.45 -8.34 6.98
CA LYS A 62 7.14 -9.00 7.17
C LYS A 62 6.00 -7.98 7.13
N PHE A 63 6.23 -6.75 7.61
CA PHE A 63 5.29 -5.65 7.45
C PHE A 63 5.12 -5.23 5.99
N GLU A 64 6.20 -5.10 5.22
CA GLU A 64 6.10 -4.84 3.77
C GLU A 64 5.31 -5.94 3.04
N GLU A 65 5.55 -7.21 3.38
CA GLU A 65 4.82 -8.35 2.83
C GLU A 65 3.33 -8.30 3.18
N LEU A 66 2.98 -7.94 4.42
CA LEU A 66 1.60 -7.74 4.86
C LEU A 66 0.93 -6.66 4.01
N VAL A 67 1.57 -5.49 3.88
CA VAL A 67 1.03 -4.38 3.10
C VAL A 67 0.87 -4.76 1.63
N ALA A 68 1.85 -5.46 1.05
CA ALA A 68 1.76 -5.97 -0.31
C ALA A 68 0.57 -6.91 -0.49
N LYS A 69 0.31 -7.80 0.48
CA LYS A 69 -0.87 -8.68 0.46
C LYS A 69 -2.18 -7.90 0.52
N LEU A 70 -2.28 -6.92 1.41
CA LEU A 70 -3.47 -6.08 1.55
C LEU A 70 -3.78 -5.31 0.26
N LEU A 71 -2.75 -4.72 -0.37
CA LEU A 71 -2.89 -4.02 -1.65
C LEU A 71 -3.26 -4.98 -2.80
N GLN A 72 -2.69 -6.19 -2.81
CA GLN A 72 -3.06 -7.23 -3.76
C GLN A 72 -4.55 -7.60 -3.66
N ASP A 73 -5.06 -7.78 -2.44
CA ASP A 73 -6.47 -8.13 -2.19
C ASP A 73 -7.43 -6.97 -2.51
N GLN A 74 -6.92 -5.74 -2.54
CA GLN A 74 -7.62 -4.56 -3.06
C GLN A 74 -7.59 -4.45 -4.59
N GLY A 75 -6.92 -5.37 -5.29
CA GLY A 75 -6.93 -5.48 -6.75
C GLY A 75 -5.68 -4.94 -7.45
N CYS A 76 -4.61 -4.66 -6.71
CA CYS A 76 -3.32 -4.29 -7.29
C CYS A 76 -2.52 -5.51 -7.77
N GLU A 77 -1.88 -5.38 -8.93
CA GLU A 77 -0.70 -6.17 -9.27
C GLU A 77 0.48 -5.63 -8.48
N VAL A 78 0.99 -6.40 -7.52
CA VAL A 78 2.04 -5.96 -6.59
C VAL A 78 3.39 -6.60 -6.92
N ASN A 79 4.45 -5.80 -6.82
CA ASN A 79 5.83 -6.27 -6.85
C ASN A 79 6.56 -5.71 -5.64
N LEU A 80 6.95 -6.59 -4.72
CA LEU A 80 7.75 -6.23 -3.56
C LEU A 80 9.22 -6.10 -3.98
N THR A 81 9.86 -4.98 -3.65
CA THR A 81 11.28 -4.77 -3.99
C THR A 81 12.16 -5.68 -3.13
N LYS A 82 13.41 -5.88 -3.57
CA LYS A 82 14.41 -6.63 -2.79
C LYS A 82 14.94 -5.70 -1.70
N ASN A 83 15.27 -6.26 -0.53
CA ASN A 83 15.88 -5.52 0.60
C ASN A 83 17.14 -4.71 0.23
N THR A 84 17.79 -5.01 -0.90
CA THR A 84 19.09 -4.47 -1.30
C THR A 84 19.03 -3.39 -2.39
N ARG A 85 17.93 -2.65 -2.54
CA ARG A 85 17.90 -1.51 -3.47
C ARG A 85 17.34 -0.23 -2.85
N ASP A 86 18.20 0.79 -2.87
CA ASP A 86 17.98 2.19 -2.47
C ASP A 86 17.01 2.96 -3.40
N GLY A 87 16.02 2.29 -3.97
CA GLY A 87 15.05 2.89 -4.89
C GLY A 87 14.07 3.86 -4.22
N GLY A 88 14.08 3.93 -2.88
CA GLY A 88 13.22 4.80 -2.07
C GLY A 88 11.73 4.43 -2.08
N TYR A 89 11.43 3.16 -2.39
CA TYR A 89 10.12 2.54 -2.21
C TYR A 89 10.26 1.02 -2.01
N ASP A 90 9.34 0.44 -1.24
CA ASP A 90 9.32 -0.99 -0.90
C ASP A 90 8.39 -1.79 -1.83
N ILE A 91 7.30 -1.18 -2.31
CA ILE A 91 6.28 -1.85 -3.11
C ILE A 91 5.97 -1.05 -4.36
N PHE A 92 6.00 -1.71 -5.51
CA PHE A 92 5.41 -1.21 -6.74
C PHE A 92 4.01 -1.82 -6.89
N CYS A 93 3.00 -1.00 -7.14
CA CYS A 93 1.64 -1.45 -7.42
C CYS A 93 1.16 -0.93 -8.76
N ARG A 94 0.51 -1.78 -9.53
CA ARG A 94 -0.21 -1.41 -10.75
C ARG A 94 -1.67 -1.84 -10.62
N MET A 95 -2.59 -0.93 -10.89
CA MET A 95 -4.03 -1.20 -10.85
C MET A 95 -4.68 -0.78 -12.15
N LYS A 96 -5.56 -1.62 -12.69
CA LYS A 96 -6.36 -1.27 -13.87
C LYS A 96 -7.43 -0.24 -13.49
N ALA A 97 -7.51 0.84 -14.26
CA ALA A 97 -8.49 1.91 -14.11
C ALA A 97 -9.17 2.15 -15.47
N GLY A 98 -10.23 1.39 -15.75
CA GLY A 98 -10.88 1.37 -17.07
C GLY A 98 -9.92 0.90 -18.16
N PRO A 99 -9.70 1.67 -19.25
CA PRO A 99 -8.73 1.35 -20.29
C PRO A 99 -7.28 1.70 -19.88
N ALA A 100 -7.08 2.44 -18.79
CA ALA A 100 -5.77 2.89 -18.33
C ALA A 100 -5.26 2.06 -17.15
N HIS A 101 -4.02 2.33 -16.73
CA HIS A 101 -3.44 1.79 -15.50
C HIS A 101 -2.98 2.94 -14.61
N LEU A 102 -3.17 2.77 -13.30
CA LEU A 102 -2.56 3.59 -12.27
C LEU A 102 -1.40 2.83 -11.66
N THR A 103 -0.29 3.54 -11.47
CA THR A 103 0.94 3.02 -10.87
C THR A 103 1.19 3.76 -9.56
N PHE A 104 1.42 3.00 -8.50
CA PHE A 104 1.70 3.50 -7.16
C PHE A 104 3.04 2.97 -6.68
N LEU A 105 3.77 3.80 -5.95
CA LEU A 105 4.95 3.38 -5.20
C LEU A 105 4.63 3.51 -3.72
N ALA A 106 4.88 2.48 -2.93
CA ALA A 106 4.65 2.53 -1.50
C ALA A 106 5.95 2.37 -0.71
N GLU A 107 6.10 3.19 0.33
CA GLU A 107 7.15 3.11 1.34
C GLU A 107 6.51 2.68 2.67
N CYS A 108 7.01 1.62 3.27
CA CYS A 108 6.50 1.01 4.48
C CYS A 108 7.42 1.34 5.66
N LYS A 109 6.84 1.87 6.75
CA LYS A 109 7.55 2.13 8.00
C LYS A 109 6.88 1.44 9.18
N ARG A 110 7.40 0.27 9.57
CA ARG A 110 7.01 -0.40 10.81
C ARG A 110 7.68 0.29 12.01
N TYR A 111 7.03 1.32 12.54
CA TYR A 111 7.50 2.09 13.70
C TYR A 111 6.67 1.81 14.94
N ALA A 112 7.28 2.01 16.11
CA ALA A 112 6.55 1.98 17.37
C ALA A 112 5.53 3.13 17.45
N PRO A 113 4.44 2.99 18.23
CA PRO A 113 3.35 3.98 18.29
C PRO A 113 3.81 5.43 18.59
N HIS A 114 4.87 5.57 19.38
CA HIS A 114 5.41 6.88 19.80
C HIS A 114 6.42 7.46 18.78
N ASN A 115 6.90 6.66 17.82
CA ASN A 115 7.86 7.09 16.82
C ASN A 115 7.12 7.44 15.52
N LYS A 116 6.88 8.73 15.29
CA LYS A 116 6.10 9.22 14.17
C LYS A 116 6.94 9.33 12.90
N VAL A 117 6.32 9.10 11.74
CA VAL A 117 6.95 9.33 10.44
C VAL A 117 7.07 10.83 10.18
N GLY A 118 8.31 11.29 9.97
CA GLY A 118 8.64 12.68 9.71
C GLY A 118 8.55 13.07 8.24
N VAL A 119 8.65 14.38 7.98
CA VAL A 119 8.48 15.00 6.66
C VAL A 119 9.47 14.50 5.61
N GLU A 120 10.69 14.15 6.01
CA GLU A 120 11.74 13.71 5.08
C GLU A 120 11.37 12.43 4.32
N ILE A 121 10.64 11.50 4.94
CA ILE A 121 10.14 10.30 4.26
C ILE A 121 9.13 10.67 3.17
N ILE A 122 8.28 11.65 3.44
CA ILE A 122 7.24 12.10 2.51
C ILE A 122 7.89 12.76 1.28
N ARG A 123 8.85 13.65 1.51
CA ARG A 123 9.62 14.31 0.44
C ARG A 123 10.43 13.32 -0.38
N GLY A 124 11.09 12.38 0.29
CA GLY A 124 11.88 11.33 -0.36
C GLY A 124 11.03 10.49 -1.32
N LEU A 125 9.93 9.92 -0.83
CA LEU A 125 9.04 9.12 -1.67
C LEU A 125 8.40 9.94 -2.79
N TYR A 126 8.05 11.21 -2.53
CA TYR A 126 7.54 12.09 -3.57
C TYR A 126 8.56 12.32 -4.70
N GLY A 127 9.83 12.61 -4.36
CA GLY A 127 10.89 12.76 -5.36
C GLY A 127 11.11 11.50 -6.20
N VAL A 128 11.02 10.32 -5.57
CA VAL A 128 11.05 9.02 -6.26
C VAL A 128 9.84 8.84 -7.16
N THR A 129 8.65 9.19 -6.69
CA THR A 129 7.39 9.13 -7.47
C THR A 129 7.47 9.97 -8.74
N GLU A 130 8.01 11.18 -8.64
CA GLU A 130 8.27 12.06 -9.80
C GLU A 130 9.28 11.43 -10.77
N THR A 131 10.42 10.96 -10.24
CA THR A 131 11.52 10.38 -11.04
C THR A 131 11.08 9.13 -11.80
N GLN A 132 10.29 8.26 -11.15
CA GLN A 132 9.76 7.03 -11.74
C GLN A 132 8.50 7.27 -12.59
N LYS A 133 7.99 8.51 -12.66
CA LYS A 133 6.74 8.88 -13.34
C LYS A 133 5.53 8.04 -12.88
N ALA A 134 5.53 7.61 -11.62
CA ALA A 134 4.39 6.94 -11.02
C ALA A 134 3.24 7.94 -10.80
N ASN A 135 2.02 7.47 -10.67
CA ASN A 135 0.85 8.34 -10.48
C ASN A 135 0.78 8.91 -9.06
N LEU A 136 1.14 8.09 -8.06
CA LEU A 136 1.01 8.42 -6.64
C LEU A 136 2.07 7.69 -5.80
N GLY A 137 2.63 8.39 -4.82
CA GLY A 137 3.40 7.83 -3.71
C GLY A 137 2.50 7.53 -2.50
N LEU A 138 2.71 6.41 -1.82
CA LEU A 138 1.91 5.99 -0.68
C LEU A 138 2.82 5.66 0.51
N VAL A 139 2.82 6.49 1.55
CA VAL A 139 3.57 6.18 2.77
C VAL A 139 2.66 5.46 3.75
N ILE A 140 3.08 4.28 4.21
CA ILE A 140 2.28 3.40 5.05
C ILE A 140 3.04 3.10 6.34
N THR A 141 2.41 3.25 7.50
CA THR A 141 3.09 3.02 8.78
C THR A 141 2.20 2.37 9.82
N THR A 142 2.79 1.56 10.70
CA THR A 142 2.16 1.08 11.94
C THR A 142 2.08 2.16 13.03
N SER A 143 2.65 3.34 12.81
CA SER A 143 2.62 4.47 13.74
C SER A 143 1.64 5.54 13.24
N SER A 144 1.99 6.81 13.42
CA SER A 144 1.30 7.99 12.91
C SER A 144 2.31 8.94 12.26
N PHE A 145 1.83 10.04 11.70
CA PHE A 145 2.64 11.04 11.01
C PHE A 145 2.83 12.29 11.88
N THR A 146 3.96 12.98 11.71
CA THR A 146 4.16 14.30 12.33
C THR A 146 3.23 15.34 11.70
N LYS A 147 3.06 16.49 12.37
CA LYS A 147 2.30 17.62 11.83
C LYS A 147 2.88 18.09 10.49
N ASP A 148 4.20 18.24 10.44
CA ASP A 148 4.92 18.67 9.24
C ASP A 148 4.75 17.69 8.08
N ALA A 149 4.72 16.38 8.35
CA ALA A 149 4.46 15.36 7.32
C ALA A 149 3.03 15.47 6.74
N GLN A 150 2.05 15.77 7.58
CA GLN A 150 0.67 16.00 7.14
C GLN A 150 0.54 17.30 6.34
N GLU A 151 1.17 18.39 6.80
CA GLU A 151 1.21 19.67 6.08
C GLU A 151 1.92 19.54 4.72
N GLU A 152 3.01 18.77 4.66
CA GLU A 152 3.72 18.42 3.43
C GLU A 152 2.81 17.68 2.44
N LYS A 153 2.08 16.67 2.91
CA LYS A 153 1.10 15.95 2.08
C LYS A 153 0.03 16.89 1.52
N LEU A 154 -0.47 17.83 2.33
CA LEU A 154 -1.45 18.81 1.85
C LEU A 154 -0.89 19.70 0.74
N ARG A 155 0.38 20.12 0.85
CA ARG A 155 1.03 20.92 -0.19
C ARG A 155 1.32 20.13 -1.46
N ILE A 156 1.79 18.89 -1.36
CA ILE A 156 2.03 18.03 -2.51
C ILE A 156 0.71 17.65 -3.20
N GLY A 157 -0.37 17.51 -2.42
CA GLY A 157 -1.70 17.22 -2.92
C GLY A 157 -1.84 15.76 -3.36
N PRO A 158 -2.56 15.45 -4.45
CA PRO A 158 -2.98 14.10 -4.79
C PRO A 158 -1.85 13.19 -5.28
N ARG A 159 -0.61 13.71 -5.39
CA ARG A 159 0.58 12.95 -5.79
C ARG A 159 1.18 12.13 -4.65
N ILE A 160 0.77 12.38 -3.41
CA ILE A 160 1.18 11.59 -2.24
C ILE A 160 0.00 11.37 -1.29
N ASP A 161 -0.09 10.18 -0.69
CA ASP A 161 -1.05 9.91 0.37
C ASP A 161 -0.40 9.14 1.51
N LEU A 162 -1.02 9.24 2.69
CA LEU A 162 -0.50 8.74 3.95
C LEU A 162 -1.51 7.77 4.54
N LYS A 163 -1.07 6.58 4.95
CA LYS A 163 -1.89 5.58 5.62
C LYS A 163 -1.24 5.16 6.93
N ASP A 164 -1.95 5.33 8.03
CA ASP A 164 -1.45 5.07 9.37
C ASP A 164 -1.99 3.75 9.94
N TYR A 165 -1.70 3.52 11.23
CA TYR A 165 -2.18 2.34 11.94
C TYR A 165 -3.71 2.15 11.85
N SER A 166 -4.48 3.23 11.92
CA SER A 166 -5.95 3.19 11.85
C SER A 166 -6.41 2.73 10.46
N ASP A 167 -5.78 3.22 9.40
CA ASP A 167 -6.06 2.79 8.03
C ASP A 167 -5.75 1.30 7.84
N LEU A 168 -4.63 0.82 8.37
CA LEU A 168 -4.27 -0.59 8.35
C LEU A 168 -5.29 -1.46 9.10
N CYS A 169 -5.75 -1.02 10.27
CA CYS A 169 -6.82 -1.71 11.01
C CYS A 169 -8.10 -1.80 10.17
N ASN A 170 -8.47 -0.71 9.48
CA ASN A 170 -9.62 -0.69 8.59
C ASN A 170 -9.45 -1.67 7.43
N TRP A 171 -8.26 -1.77 6.83
CA TRP A 171 -7.99 -2.75 5.78
C TRP A 171 -8.06 -4.19 6.29
N LEU A 172 -7.54 -4.43 7.51
CA LEU A 172 -7.57 -5.74 8.15
C LEU A 172 -8.98 -6.18 8.57
N SER A 173 -9.91 -5.25 8.78
CA SER A 173 -11.29 -5.58 9.16
C SER A 173 -12.00 -6.51 8.15
N ALA A 174 -11.57 -6.51 6.89
CA ALA A 174 -12.06 -7.40 5.84
C ALA A 174 -11.76 -8.90 6.09
N TYR A 175 -10.86 -9.22 7.03
CA TYR A 175 -10.45 -10.58 7.39
C TYR A 175 -10.98 -11.03 8.76
N THR A 176 -11.85 -10.23 9.38
CA THR A 176 -12.59 -10.66 10.55
C THR A 176 -13.62 -11.71 10.12
N ILE A 177 -13.42 -12.96 10.55
CA ILE A 177 -14.42 -14.00 10.34
C ILE A 177 -15.59 -13.69 11.27
N ILE A 178 -16.78 -13.46 10.69
CA ILE A 178 -18.03 -13.52 11.45
C ILE A 178 -18.23 -15.01 11.76
N GLY A 179 -17.90 -15.40 12.99
CA GLY A 179 -18.24 -16.72 13.53
C GLY A 179 -19.73 -16.84 13.77
#